data_AF-A0A127T4X5-F1
#
_entry.id   AF-A0A127T4X5-F1
#
_cell.length_a   1.000
_cell.length_b   1.000
_cell.length_c   1.000
_cell.angle_alpha   90.00
_cell.angle_beta   90.00
_cell.angle_gamma   90.00
#
_symmetry.space_group_name_H-M   'P 1'
#
loop_
_entity.id
_entity.type
_entity.pdbx_description
1 polymer ?
#
loop_
_entity_poly.entity_id
_entity_poly.type
_entity_poly.pdbx_seq_one_letter_code
_entity_poly.pdbx_strand_id
1 'polypeptide(L)'
;MGYRYFANGQAQTWDDGSTYAGEGTTAHTRSYEWPHSLSEIIGSLLTAGLVLERFDEGKTLPWCFSELTAPVDGSWEFSSEWRDKIPCTFTIAARKPIECAQPIEQAPNRTAHSPAR
;
A
#
# COMPACT_ATOMS: atom_id res chain seq x y z
N MET A 1 10.01 10.32 -19.87
CA MET A 1 8.83 9.43 -19.73
C MET A 1 9.16 8.07 -20.32
N GLY A 2 9.11 7.00 -19.53
CA GLY A 2 9.49 5.66 -20.00
C GLY A 2 9.49 4.54 -18.95
N TYR A 3 9.07 4.81 -17.73
CA TYR A 3 9.04 3.83 -16.64
C TYR A 3 7.73 3.04 -16.64
N ARG A 4 7.82 1.78 -16.24
CA ARG A 4 6.68 0.85 -16.29
C ARG A 4 5.80 1.05 -15.06
N TYR A 5 4.50 1.15 -15.31
CA TYR A 5 3.48 1.09 -14.25
C TYR A 5 3.10 -0.35 -13.90
N PHE A 6 2.94 -1.20 -14.91
CA PHE A 6 2.61 -2.61 -14.70
C PHE A 6 3.86 -3.44 -14.42
N ALA A 7 3.78 -4.26 -13.39
CA ALA A 7 4.80 -5.24 -13.03
C ALA A 7 5.02 -6.26 -14.16
N ASN A 8 6.25 -6.72 -14.29
CA ASN A 8 6.61 -7.87 -15.15
C ASN A 8 7.61 -8.82 -14.44
N GLY A 9 7.73 -8.70 -13.11
CA GLY A 9 8.69 -9.43 -12.29
C GLY A 9 10.12 -8.87 -12.30
N GLN A 10 10.43 -7.85 -13.11
CA GLN A 10 11.76 -7.23 -13.15
C GLN A 10 11.77 -5.87 -12.46
N ALA A 11 12.86 -5.59 -11.75
CA ALA A 11 13.11 -4.28 -11.13
C ALA A 11 13.36 -3.19 -12.19
N GLN A 12 13.07 -1.95 -11.81
CA GLN A 12 13.59 -0.74 -12.42
C GLN A 12 14.84 -0.35 -11.63
N THR A 13 15.93 -0.04 -12.32
CA THR A 13 17.21 0.29 -11.68
C THR A 13 17.45 1.78 -11.79
N TRP A 14 17.83 2.38 -10.67
CA TRP A 14 18.20 3.80 -10.59
C TRP A 14 19.63 3.90 -10.09
N ASP A 15 20.32 4.96 -10.48
CA ASP A 15 21.65 5.29 -10.01
C ASP A 15 21.65 6.75 -9.60
N ASP A 16 21.36 6.99 -8.32
CA ASP A 16 21.28 8.32 -7.72
C ASP A 16 21.93 8.31 -6.33
N GLY A 17 22.90 9.20 -6.14
CA GLY A 17 23.62 9.35 -4.88
C GLY A 17 22.93 10.28 -3.88
N SER A 18 21.81 10.89 -4.26
CA SER A 18 21.06 11.79 -3.40
C SER A 18 20.42 11.04 -2.21
N THR A 19 20.23 11.76 -1.10
CA THR A 19 19.52 11.25 0.07
C THR A 19 18.45 12.24 0.49
N TYR A 20 17.31 11.73 0.95
CA TYR A 20 16.25 12.56 1.52
C TYR A 20 16.67 13.22 2.85
N ALA A 21 17.80 12.83 3.43
CA ALA A 21 18.31 13.33 4.72
C ALA A 21 19.20 14.59 4.63
N GLY A 22 19.37 15.20 3.44
CA GLY A 22 20.15 16.43 3.24
C GLY A 22 21.20 16.29 2.14
N GLU A 23 22.25 17.11 2.17
CA GLU A 23 23.29 17.19 1.12
C GLU A 23 24.33 16.04 1.16
N GLY A 24 24.09 14.99 1.94
CA GLY A 24 24.95 13.82 1.99
C GLY A 24 24.89 13.00 0.71
N THR A 25 25.98 12.32 0.36
CA THR A 25 26.00 11.36 -0.76
C THR A 25 25.95 9.93 -0.21
N THR A 26 25.09 9.09 -0.77
CA THR A 26 25.04 7.67 -0.42
C THR A 26 26.24 6.93 -1.04
N ALA A 27 26.89 6.05 -0.27
CA ALA A 27 28.01 5.24 -0.78
C ALA A 27 27.56 4.14 -1.77
N HIS A 28 26.28 3.79 -1.74
CA HIS A 28 25.64 2.83 -2.64
C HIS A 28 24.48 3.53 -3.34
N THR A 29 24.77 4.07 -4.52
CA THR A 29 23.87 4.93 -5.31
C THR A 29 22.85 4.13 -6.14
N ARG A 30 23.10 2.84 -6.32
CA ARG A 30 22.22 1.97 -7.10
C ARG A 30 21.05 1.48 -6.26
N SER A 31 19.83 1.83 -6.68
CA SER A 31 18.59 1.29 -6.11
C SER A 31 17.84 0.43 -7.13
N TYR A 32 17.01 -0.47 -6.61
CA TYR A 32 16.14 -1.34 -7.39
C TYR A 32 14.71 -1.15 -6.88
N GLU A 33 13.79 -0.84 -7.78
CA GLU A 33 12.40 -0.56 -7.45
C GLU A 33 11.47 -1.40 -8.30
N TRP A 34 10.44 -1.96 -7.68
CA TRP A 34 9.43 -2.77 -8.37
C TRP A 34 8.15 -1.97 -8.51
N PRO A 35 7.65 -1.78 -9.73
CA PRO A 35 6.35 -1.15 -9.91
C PRO A 35 5.27 -2.12 -9.44
N HIS A 36 4.37 -1.63 -8.60
CA HIS A 36 3.17 -2.34 -8.18
C HIS A 36 1.97 -1.53 -8.65
N SER A 37 1.13 -2.13 -9.49
CA SER A 37 -0.09 -1.45 -9.93
C SER A 37 -1.06 -1.33 -8.76
N LEU A 38 -1.97 -0.37 -8.84
CA LEU A 38 -2.99 -0.17 -7.81
C LEU A 38 -3.86 -1.43 -7.64
N SER A 39 -4.16 -2.12 -8.74
CA SER A 39 -4.87 -3.39 -8.73
C SER A 39 -4.10 -4.50 -8.00
N GLU A 40 -2.77 -4.55 -8.12
CA GLU A 40 -1.93 -5.51 -7.41
C GLU A 40 -1.91 -5.22 -5.91
N ILE A 41 -1.76 -3.95 -5.53
CA ILE A 41 -1.75 -3.52 -4.13
C ILE A 41 -3.11 -3.81 -3.48
N ILE A 42 -4.20 -3.33 -4.08
CA ILE A 42 -5.57 -3.54 -3.58
C ILE A 42 -5.89 -5.03 -3.55
N GLY A 43 -5.59 -5.75 -4.63
CA GLY A 43 -5.82 -7.18 -4.73
C GLY A 43 -5.11 -7.95 -3.63
N SER A 44 -3.85 -7.61 -3.33
CA SER A 44 -3.07 -8.25 -2.27
C SER A 44 -3.69 -8.06 -0.89
N LEU A 45 -4.20 -6.85 -0.59
CA LEU A 45 -4.90 -6.57 0.67
C LEU A 45 -6.19 -7.40 0.78
N LEU A 46 -6.97 -7.49 -0.31
CA LEU A 46 -8.21 -8.27 -0.35
C LEU A 46 -7.94 -9.77 -0.22
N THR A 47 -6.93 -10.30 -0.92
CA THR A 47 -6.51 -11.71 -0.80
C THR A 47 -6.00 -12.05 0.60
N ALA A 48 -5.39 -11.09 1.29
CA ALA A 48 -5.00 -11.24 2.70
C ALA A 48 -6.19 -11.21 3.68
N GLY A 49 -7.43 -11.05 3.18
CA GLY A 49 -8.64 -10.99 3.99
C GLY A 49 -8.81 -9.69 4.77
N LEU A 50 -8.11 -8.62 4.37
CA LEU A 50 -8.28 -7.30 4.97
C LEU A 50 -9.55 -6.63 4.43
N VAL A 51 -10.20 -5.85 5.27
CA VAL A 51 -11.32 -4.99 4.90
C VAL A 51 -10.78 -3.59 4.66
N LEU A 52 -10.93 -3.10 3.43
CA LEU A 52 -10.59 -1.71 3.10
C LEU A 52 -11.58 -0.76 3.79
N GLU A 53 -11.05 0.23 4.49
CA GLU A 53 -11.82 1.23 5.22
C GLU A 53 -11.74 2.60 4.55
N ARG A 54 -10.63 2.88 3.87
CA ARG A 54 -10.38 4.16 3.23
C ARG A 54 -9.47 4.00 2.01
N PHE A 55 -9.78 4.74 0.95
CA PHE A 55 -8.96 4.87 -0.24
C PHE A 55 -9.07 6.32 -0.77
N ASP A 56 -7.96 7.05 -0.83
CA ASP A 56 -7.92 8.43 -1.30
C ASP A 56 -6.75 8.64 -2.25
N GLU A 57 -6.90 9.60 -3.15
CA GLU A 57 -5.86 10.03 -4.08
C GLU A 57 -5.51 11.50 -3.81
N GLY A 58 -4.21 11.77 -3.72
CA GLY A 58 -3.65 13.08 -3.42
C GLY A 58 -2.98 13.70 -4.65
N LYS A 59 -3.13 15.02 -4.78
CA LYS A 59 -2.53 15.79 -5.88
C LYS A 59 -1.15 16.36 -5.56
N THR A 60 -0.68 16.25 -4.33
CA THR A 60 0.58 16.87 -3.89
C THR A 60 1.54 15.88 -3.25
N LEU A 61 2.82 16.25 -3.26
CA LEU A 61 3.95 15.58 -2.61
C LEU A 61 4.84 16.63 -1.93
N PRO A 62 5.53 16.31 -0.82
CA PRO A 62 6.43 17.27 -0.16
C PRO A 62 7.82 17.38 -0.82
N TRP A 63 8.08 16.63 -1.91
CA TRP A 63 9.34 16.70 -2.66
C TRP A 63 9.08 16.64 -4.18
N CYS A 64 10.06 17.10 -4.97
CA CYS A 64 10.02 17.01 -6.43
C CYS A 64 10.24 15.55 -6.86
N PHE A 65 9.17 14.88 -7.29
CA PHE A 65 9.24 13.48 -7.70
C PHE A 65 9.65 13.31 -9.18
N SER A 66 9.38 14.31 -10.01
CA SER A 66 9.58 14.21 -11.46
C SER A 66 9.69 15.59 -12.08
N GLU A 67 10.37 15.69 -13.22
CA GLU A 67 10.40 16.88 -14.07
C GLU A 67 9.00 17.30 -14.54
N LEU A 68 8.02 16.40 -14.46
CA LEU A 68 6.61 16.72 -14.73
C LEU A 68 5.90 17.45 -13.58
N THR A 69 6.57 17.64 -12.44
CA THR A 69 5.99 18.31 -11.27
C THR A 69 6.50 19.75 -11.15
N ALA A 70 5.66 20.62 -10.61
CA ALA A 70 5.96 22.02 -10.34
C ALA A 70 5.66 22.35 -8.86
N PRO A 71 6.42 23.28 -8.26
CA PRO A 71 6.21 23.67 -6.87
C PRO A 71 4.88 24.44 -6.71
N VAL A 72 4.12 24.11 -5.66
CA VAL A 72 2.84 24.73 -5.28
C VAL A 72 2.79 24.79 -3.75
N ASP A 73 2.77 26.00 -3.18
CA ASP A 73 2.59 26.26 -1.73
C ASP A 73 3.45 25.38 -0.79
N GLY A 74 4.75 25.24 -1.11
CA GLY A 74 5.69 24.43 -0.32
C GLY A 74 5.57 22.91 -0.56
N SER A 75 4.74 22.50 -1.50
CA SER A 75 4.61 21.13 -2.01
C SER A 75 4.91 21.09 -3.52
N TRP A 76 4.75 19.93 -4.12
CA TRP A 76 4.90 19.67 -5.55
C TRP A 76 3.65 18.98 -6.09
N GLU A 77 3.19 19.40 -7.25
CA GLU A 77 2.03 18.86 -7.96
C GLU A 77 2.40 18.68 -9.44
N PHE A 78 1.74 17.76 -10.15
CA PHE A 78 1.92 17.68 -11.60
C PHE A 78 1.64 19.02 -12.30
N SER A 79 2.38 19.28 -13.38
CA SER A 79 2.18 20.42 -14.26
C SER A 79 0.75 20.45 -14.80
N SER A 80 0.29 21.61 -15.27
CA SER A 80 -1.10 21.82 -15.69
C SER A 80 -1.58 20.81 -16.75
N GLU A 81 -0.68 20.25 -17.54
CA GLU A 81 -1.02 19.26 -18.56
C GLU A 81 -1.37 17.87 -17.98
N TRP A 82 -0.91 17.55 -16.76
CA TRP A 82 -1.03 16.24 -16.09
C TRP A 82 -1.80 16.28 -14.77
N ARG A 83 -1.93 17.46 -14.15
CA ARG A 83 -2.50 17.69 -12.82
C ARG A 83 -3.83 16.99 -12.54
N ASP A 84 -4.71 16.94 -13.53
CA ASP A 84 -6.05 16.33 -13.41
C ASP A 84 -6.16 14.97 -14.12
N LYS A 85 -5.02 14.36 -14.48
CA LYS A 85 -4.98 13.08 -15.20
C LYS A 85 -4.43 11.94 -14.36
N ILE A 86 -3.52 12.24 -13.43
CA ILE A 86 -2.85 11.25 -12.61
C ILE A 86 -2.64 11.79 -11.19
N PRO A 87 -2.84 10.96 -10.14
CA PRO A 87 -2.56 11.35 -8.78
C PRO A 87 -1.06 11.34 -8.49
N CYS A 88 -0.61 12.22 -7.59
CA CYS A 88 0.76 12.22 -7.07
C CYS A 88 0.94 11.14 -5.99
N THR A 89 -0.10 10.90 -5.20
CA THR A 89 -0.11 9.92 -4.11
C THR A 89 -1.45 9.20 -4.03
N PHE A 90 -1.45 8.06 -3.37
CA PHE A 90 -2.68 7.43 -2.87
C PHE A 90 -2.48 7.02 -1.42
N THR A 91 -3.57 6.93 -0.67
CA THR A 91 -3.60 6.48 0.74
C THR A 91 -4.62 5.37 0.87
N ILE A 92 -4.25 4.29 1.57
CA ILE A 92 -5.15 3.16 1.85
C ILE A 92 -5.14 2.88 3.35
N ALA A 93 -6.32 2.77 3.95
CA ALA A 93 -6.48 2.20 5.29
C ALA A 93 -7.26 0.89 5.18
N ALA A 94 -6.78 -0.13 5.86
CA ALA A 94 -7.42 -1.43 5.90
C ALA A 94 -7.27 -2.04 7.30
N ARG A 95 -8.28 -2.78 7.73
CA ARG A 95 -8.23 -3.52 9.00
C ARG A 95 -8.34 -5.01 8.77
N LYS A 96 -7.77 -5.77 9.70
CA LYS A 96 -8.02 -7.20 9.82
C LYS A 96 -9.35 -7.42 10.56
N PRO A 97 -10.29 -8.23 10.03
CA PRO A 97 -11.44 -8.65 10.79
C PRO A 97 -11.01 -9.40 12.05
N ILE A 98 -11.66 -9.12 13.18
CA ILE A 98 -11.56 -9.97 14.37
C ILE A 98 -12.52 -11.13 14.13
N GLU A 99 -12.00 -12.35 14.02
CA GLU A 99 -12.84 -13.53 14.08
C GLU A 99 -13.39 -13.66 15.50
N CYS A 100 -14.69 -13.43 15.69
CA CYS A 100 -15.37 -13.88 16.90
C CYS A 100 -15.37 -15.41 16.87
N ALA A 101 -14.62 -16.03 17.77
CA ALA A 101 -14.70 -17.46 18.00
C ALA A 101 -16.18 -17.85 18.23
N GLN A 102 -16.68 -18.78 17.41
CA GLN A 102 -18.02 -19.34 17.57
C GLN A 102 -18.15 -19.91 18.99
N PRO A 103 -19.28 -19.73 19.71
CA PRO A 103 -19.49 -20.40 20.98
C PRO A 103 -19.35 -21.91 20.79
N ILE A 104 -18.55 -22.56 21.62
CA ILE A 104 -18.41 -24.01 21.63
C ILE A 104 -19.81 -24.58 21.93
N GLU A 105 -20.45 -25.20 20.94
CA GLU A 105 -21.76 -25.85 21.11
C GLU A 105 -21.61 -26.94 22.18
N GLN A 106 -22.28 -26.76 23.33
CA GLN A 106 -22.18 -27.69 24.45
C GLN A 106 -22.72 -29.06 24.04
N ALA A 107 -21.86 -30.08 24.09
CA ALA A 107 -22.22 -31.47 23.84
C ALA A 107 -23.39 -31.90 24.76
N PRO A 108 -24.32 -32.75 24.27
CA PRO A 108 -25.50 -33.12 25.03
C PRO A 108 -25.12 -33.84 26.33
N ASN A 109 -25.69 -33.34 27.44
CA ASN A 109 -25.50 -33.86 28.79
C ASN A 109 -25.96 -35.32 28.86
N ARG A 110 -25.00 -36.24 28.99
CA ARG A 110 -25.29 -37.69 29.07
C ARG A 110 -25.80 -37.99 30.47
N THR A 111 -27.12 -38.02 30.63
CA THR A 111 -27.80 -38.42 31.87
C THR A 111 -27.37 -39.83 32.25
N ALA A 112 -26.63 -39.97 33.35
CA ALA A 112 -26.34 -41.25 33.96
C ALA A 112 -27.61 -41.75 34.66
N HIS A 113 -28.33 -42.68 34.03
CA HIS A 113 -29.28 -43.52 34.74
C HIS A 113 -28.50 -44.47 35.66
N SER A 114 -28.59 -44.22 36.96
CA SER A 114 -28.16 -45.15 38.01
C SER A 114 -29.23 -46.25 38.18
N PRO A 115 -28.89 -47.55 38.20
CA PRO A 115 -29.85 -48.59 38.53
C PRO A 115 -30.08 -48.62 40.05
N ALA A 116 -31.35 -48.76 40.43
CA ALA A 116 -31.82 -48.89 41.80
C ALA A 116 -31.25 -50.14 42.50
N ARG A 117 -31.07 -50.04 43.82
CA ARG A 117 -30.93 -51.18 44.72
C ARG A 117 -31.80 -50.97 45.94
#